data_AF-E8JNL3-F1
#
_entry.id   AF-E8JNL3-F1
#
_cell.length_a   1.000
_cell.length_b   1.000
_cell.length_c   1.000
_cell.angle_alpha   90.00
_cell.angle_beta   90.00
_cell.angle_gamma   90.00
#
_symmetry.space_group_name_H-M   'P 1'
#
loop_
_entity.id
_entity.type
_entity.pdbx_description
1 polymer ?
#
loop_
_entity_poly.entity_id
_entity_poly.type
_entity_poly.pdbx_seq_one_letter_code
_entity_poly.pdbx_strand_id
1 'polypeptide(L)'
;MLIKVVQGGIIMEELKKVLLAGIGLTSMTLEKADAFVKELVEKGRLTVDEGKELQSELKRRSEDEVKEFLTDLDRKTKPIQYATKEDVSRLEGKIDALLKKSNILN
;
A
#
# COMPACT_ATOMS: atom_id res chain seq x y z
N MET A 1 10.40 -31.26 1.57
CA MET A 1 9.58 -30.48 0.61
C MET A 1 8.66 -29.47 1.30
N LEU A 2 8.07 -29.80 2.45
CA LEU A 2 7.12 -28.92 3.17
C LEU A 2 7.75 -27.66 3.80
N ILE A 3 9.04 -27.69 4.19
CA ILE A 3 9.69 -26.54 4.87
C ILE A 3 9.98 -25.38 3.90
N LYS A 4 10.32 -25.66 2.63
CA LYS A 4 10.57 -24.61 1.62
C LYS A 4 9.31 -23.84 1.22
N VAL A 5 8.15 -24.51 1.19
CA VAL A 5 6.87 -23.88 0.82
C VAL A 5 6.42 -22.89 1.89
N VAL A 6 6.64 -23.19 3.17
CA VAL A 6 6.31 -22.30 4.30
C VAL A 6 7.19 -21.05 4.30
N GLN A 7 8.48 -21.15 3.97
CA GLN A 7 9.38 -20.00 3.87
C GLN A 7 8.99 -19.02 2.75
N GLY A 8 8.60 -19.54 1.58
CA GLY A 8 8.19 -18.69 0.45
C GLY A 8 6.94 -17.83 0.75
N GLY A 9 6.00 -18.35 1.55
CA GLY A 9 4.83 -17.58 1.98
C GLY A 9 5.16 -16.42 2.93
N ILE A 10 6.11 -16.61 3.83
CA ILE A 10 6.47 -15.60 4.85
C ILE A 10 7.25 -14.43 4.21
N ILE A 11 8.17 -14.70 3.29
CA ILE A 11 8.98 -13.68 2.61
C ILE A 11 8.10 -12.75 1.75
N MET A 12 7.07 -13.29 1.12
CA MET A 12 6.17 -12.53 0.25
C MET A 12 5.27 -11.57 1.03
N GLU A 13 4.76 -11.98 2.20
CA GLU A 13 3.95 -11.10 3.06
C GLU A 13 4.77 -9.91 3.59
N GLU A 14 6.04 -10.14 3.93
CA GLU A 14 6.94 -9.06 4.31
C GLU A 14 7.27 -8.13 3.14
N LEU A 15 7.50 -8.67 1.93
CA LEU A 15 7.67 -7.85 0.73
C LEU A 15 6.41 -7.03 0.43
N LYS A 16 5.21 -7.63 0.52
CA LYS A 16 3.94 -6.91 0.33
C LYS A 16 3.84 -5.76 1.33
N LYS A 17 4.15 -5.96 2.61
CA LYS A 17 4.13 -4.87 3.61
C LYS A 17 5.11 -3.74 3.27
N VAL A 18 6.34 -4.07 2.87
CA VAL A 18 7.35 -3.08 2.48
C VAL A 18 6.92 -2.34 1.21
N LEU A 19 6.34 -3.06 0.25
CA LEU A 19 5.80 -2.48 -0.98
C LEU A 19 4.64 -1.54 -0.66
N LEU A 20 3.67 -1.98 0.14
CA LEU A 20 2.55 -1.16 0.59
C LEU A 20 2.99 0.06 1.40
N ALA A 21 4.04 -0.05 2.20
CA ALA A 21 4.63 1.08 2.92
C ALA A 21 5.37 2.05 1.98
N GLY A 22 5.95 1.56 0.88
CA GLY A 22 6.71 2.35 -0.09
C GLY A 22 5.85 3.02 -1.16
N ILE A 23 5.03 2.24 -1.87
CA ILE A 23 4.20 2.70 -3.00
C ILE A 23 2.73 2.95 -2.63
N GLY A 24 2.24 2.42 -1.51
CA GLY A 24 0.85 2.52 -1.06
C GLY A 24 -0.09 1.46 -1.63
N LEU A 25 -1.19 1.19 -0.92
CA LEU A 25 -2.24 0.22 -1.31
C LEU A 25 -2.99 0.63 -2.59
N THR A 26 -3.35 1.90 -2.73
CA THR A 26 -4.20 2.39 -3.83
C THR A 26 -3.50 2.43 -5.18
N SER A 27 -2.17 2.46 -5.15
CA SER A 27 -1.31 2.57 -6.32
C SER A 27 -0.52 1.29 -6.56
N MET A 28 -0.80 0.23 -5.79
CA MET A 28 -0.15 -1.06 -5.94
C MET A 28 -0.59 -1.72 -7.25
N THR A 29 0.35 -1.86 -8.17
CA THR A 29 0.22 -2.65 -9.40
C THR A 29 1.47 -3.51 -9.58
N LEU A 30 1.40 -4.54 -10.42
CA LEU A 30 2.55 -5.34 -10.81
C LEU A 30 3.72 -4.49 -11.32
N GLU A 31 3.44 -3.55 -12.22
CA GLU A 31 4.45 -2.66 -12.80
C GLU A 31 5.12 -1.78 -11.75
N LYS A 32 4.36 -1.30 -10.76
CA LYS A 32 4.88 -0.52 -9.64
C LYS A 32 5.68 -1.39 -8.68
N ALA A 33 5.28 -2.65 -8.47
CA ALA A 33 6.02 -3.61 -7.68
C ALA A 33 7.40 -3.92 -8.30
N ASP A 34 7.42 -4.20 -9.60
CA ASP A 34 8.65 -4.48 -10.34
C ASP A 34 9.61 -3.28 -10.35
N ALA A 35 9.07 -2.08 -10.53
CA ALA A 35 9.84 -0.84 -10.48
C ALA A 35 10.46 -0.61 -9.09
N PHE A 36 9.71 -0.86 -8.02
CA PHE A 36 10.21 -0.71 -6.65
C PHE A 36 11.30 -1.73 -6.31
N VAL A 37 11.15 -3.00 -6.71
CA VAL A 37 12.20 -4.01 -6.53
C VAL A 37 13.47 -3.61 -7.27
N LYS A 38 13.36 -3.10 -8.50
CA LYS A 38 14.50 -2.60 -9.27
C LYS A 38 15.20 -1.43 -8.58
N GLU A 39 14.44 -0.49 -8.03
CA GLU A 39 14.98 0.63 -7.25
C GLU A 39 15.77 0.16 -6.02
N LEU A 40 15.29 -0.88 -5.33
CA LEU A 40 16.00 -1.46 -4.18
C LEU A 40 17.32 -2.13 -4.57
N VAL A 41 17.38 -2.77 -5.75
CA VAL A 41 18.63 -3.32 -6.31
C VAL A 41 19.60 -2.20 -6.68
N GLU A 42 19.12 -1.17 -7.37
CA GLU A 42 19.93 0.00 -7.77
C GLU A 42 20.50 0.75 -6.56
N LYS A 43 19.75 0.81 -5.45
CA LYS A 43 20.19 1.42 -4.18
C LYS A 43 21.08 0.49 -3.34
N GLY A 44 21.40 -0.71 -3.82
CA GLY A 44 22.19 -1.69 -3.07
C GLY A 44 21.51 -2.23 -1.81
N ARG A 45 20.19 -2.08 -1.70
CA ARG A 45 19.38 -2.60 -0.58
C ARG A 45 18.96 -4.06 -0.80
N LEU A 46 18.97 -4.50 -2.05
CA LEU A 46 18.83 -5.90 -2.47
C LEU A 46 20.01 -6.26 -3.38
N THR A 47 20.43 -7.51 -3.34
CA THR A 47 21.33 -8.05 -4.36
C THR A 47 20.57 -8.28 -5.67
N VAL A 48 21.31 -8.40 -6.78
CA VAL A 48 20.73 -8.67 -8.11
C VAL A 48 19.96 -10.00 -8.13
N ASP A 49 20.45 -11.01 -7.42
CA ASP A 49 19.83 -12.34 -7.40
C ASP A 49 18.57 -12.36 -6.54
N GLU A 50 18.57 -11.70 -5.37
CA GLU A 50 17.37 -11.51 -4.55
C GLU A 50 16.29 -10.73 -5.30
N GLY A 51 16.67 -9.69 -6.05
CA GLY A 51 15.73 -8.92 -6.88
C GLY A 51 15.06 -9.77 -7.96
N LYS A 52 15.81 -10.67 -8.61
CA LYS A 52 15.27 -11.60 -9.63
C LYS A 52 14.33 -12.64 -9.03
N GLU A 53 14.67 -13.17 -7.85
CA GLU A 53 13.82 -14.12 -7.13
C GLU A 53 12.50 -13.46 -6.71
N LEU A 54 12.56 -12.24 -6.16
CA LEU A 54 11.39 -11.44 -5.82
C LEU A 54 10.49 -11.16 -7.02
N GLN A 55 11.05 -10.72 -8.15
CA GLN A 55 10.28 -10.46 -9.38
C GLN A 55 9.59 -11.73 -9.89
N SER A 56 10.25 -12.87 -9.79
CA SER A 56 9.68 -14.16 -10.20
C SER A 56 8.51 -14.58 -9.30
N GLU A 57 8.63 -14.36 -7.99
CA GLU A 57 7.56 -14.65 -7.02
C GLU A 57 6.39 -13.66 -7.17
N LEU A 58 6.65 -12.37 -7.41
CA LEU A 58 5.65 -11.33 -7.70
C LEU A 58 4.81 -11.72 -8.91
N LYS A 59 5.45 -12.03 -10.04
CA LYS A 59 4.76 -12.42 -11.28
C LYS A 59 3.94 -13.70 -11.16
N ARG A 60 4.28 -14.57 -10.20
CA ARG A 60 3.58 -15.84 -9.96
C ARG A 60 2.29 -15.69 -9.15
N ARG A 61 2.13 -14.63 -8.36
CA ARG A 61 1.06 -14.50 -7.33
C ARG A 61 0.19 -13.24 -7.44
N SER A 62 0.36 -12.44 -8.48
CA SER A 62 0.01 -11.03 -8.51
C SER A 62 -1.44 -10.63 -8.78
N GLU A 63 -2.29 -11.51 -9.30
CA GLU A 63 -3.66 -11.09 -9.70
C GLU A 63 -4.74 -11.59 -8.75
N ASP A 64 -4.68 -12.86 -8.34
CA ASP A 64 -5.72 -13.46 -7.49
C ASP A 64 -5.54 -13.09 -6.00
N GLU A 65 -4.30 -13.09 -5.49
CA GLU A 65 -4.04 -12.78 -4.07
C GLU A 65 -4.26 -11.30 -3.74
N VAL A 66 -4.04 -10.41 -4.69
CA VAL A 66 -4.25 -8.96 -4.49
C VAL A 66 -5.74 -8.65 -4.38
N LYS A 67 -6.58 -9.27 -5.22
CA LYS A 67 -8.03 -9.13 -5.13
C LYS A 67 -8.58 -9.67 -3.82
N GLU A 68 -8.14 -10.87 -3.43
CA GLU A 68 -8.59 -11.51 -2.19
C GLU A 68 -8.18 -10.69 -0.96
N PHE A 69 -6.94 -10.18 -0.93
CA PHE A 69 -6.45 -9.33 0.14
C PHE A 69 -7.17 -7.98 0.23
N LEU A 70 -7.42 -7.30 -0.90
CA LEU A 70 -8.21 -6.07 -0.93
C LEU A 70 -9.63 -6.31 -0.41
N THR A 71 -10.26 -7.43 -0.80
CA THR A 71 -11.59 -7.79 -0.28
C THR A 71 -11.58 -8.14 1.21
N ASP A 72 -10.51 -8.76 1.72
CA ASP A 72 -10.42 -9.13 3.14
C ASP A 72 -10.06 -7.92 4.04
N LEU A 73 -9.25 -6.99 3.52
CA LEU A 73 -9.01 -5.69 4.14
C LEU A 73 -10.30 -4.86 4.19
N ASP A 74 -11.03 -4.73 3.08
CA ASP A 74 -12.33 -4.03 3.05
C ASP A 74 -13.33 -4.61 4.06
N ARG A 75 -13.31 -5.93 4.27
CA ARG A 75 -14.17 -6.58 5.28
C ARG A 75 -13.73 -6.27 6.71
N LYS A 76 -12.43 -6.14 6.97
CA LYS A 76 -11.89 -5.83 8.30
C LYS A 76 -11.90 -4.33 8.62
N THR A 77 -11.91 -3.45 7.62
CA THR A 77 -11.94 -1.99 7.78
C THR A 77 -13.34 -1.39 7.73
N LYS A 78 -14.38 -2.14 7.32
CA LYS A 78 -15.79 -1.71 7.36
C LYS A 78 -16.32 -1.12 8.68
N PRO A 79 -15.84 -1.50 9.89
CA PRO A 79 -16.23 -0.79 11.11
C PRO A 79 -15.48 0.53 11.35
N ILE A 80 -14.47 0.89 10.53
CA ILE A 80 -13.69 2.12 10.64
C ILE A 80 -13.96 2.97 9.38
N GLN A 81 -14.92 3.90 9.48
CA GLN A 81 -15.10 4.94 8.46
C GLN A 81 -13.88 5.86 8.47
N TYR A 82 -12.99 5.71 7.49
CA TYR A 82 -11.97 6.73 7.22
C TYR A 82 -12.64 8.02 6.75
N ALA A 83 -12.09 9.17 7.15
CA ALA A 83 -12.52 10.46 6.62
C ALA A 83 -12.26 10.50 5.11
N THR A 84 -13.30 10.80 4.33
CA THR A 84 -13.20 10.95 2.87
C THR A 84 -12.60 12.31 2.50
N LYS A 85 -12.22 12.50 1.23
CA LYS A 85 -11.79 13.83 0.75
C LYS A 85 -12.92 14.85 0.87
N GLU A 86 -14.16 14.41 0.68
CA GLU A 86 -15.37 15.21 0.86
C GLU A 86 -15.53 15.65 2.33
N ASP A 87 -15.20 14.77 3.29
CA ASP A 87 -15.21 15.13 4.71
C ASP A 87 -14.19 16.20 5.05
N VAL A 88 -12.96 16.08 4.50
CA VAL A 88 -11.90 17.08 4.69
C VAL A 88 -12.32 18.42 4.09
N SER A 89 -12.80 18.44 2.84
CA SER A 89 -13.22 19.68 2.17
C SER A 89 -14.38 20.38 2.90
N ARG A 90 -15.34 19.60 3.42
CA ARG A 90 -16.45 20.12 4.24
C ARG A 90 -15.95 20.74 5.54
N LEU A 91 -14.94 20.15 6.17
CA LEU A 91 -14.34 20.67 7.40
C LEU A 91 -13.55 21.96 7.14
N GLU A 92 -12.77 22.02 6.06
CA GLU A 92 -12.06 23.22 5.62
C GLU A 92 -13.03 24.38 5.41
N GLY A 93 -14.13 24.17 4.68
CA GLY A 93 -15.14 25.21 4.46
C GLY A 93 -15.80 25.71 5.75
N LYS A 94 -16.00 24.84 6.75
CA LYS A 94 -16.51 25.24 8.07
C LYS A 94 -15.49 26.05 8.85
N ILE A 95 -14.21 25.68 8.79
CA ILE A 95 -13.12 26.41 9.43
C ILE A 95 -13.02 27.82 8.82
N ASP A 96 -13.07 27.94 7.50
CA ASP A 96 -13.03 29.25 6.81
C ASP A 96 -14.21 30.14 7.18
N ALA A 97 -15.42 29.57 7.26
CA ALA A 97 -16.62 30.30 7.66
C ALA A 97 -16.52 30.82 9.11
N LEU A 98 -15.97 29.99 10.01
CA LEU A 98 -15.75 30.38 11.41
C LEU A 98 -14.66 31.45 11.53
N LEU A 99 -13.56 31.33 10.80
CA LEU A 99 -12.50 32.32 10.76
C LEU A 99 -13.01 33.67 10.23
N LYS A 100 -13.77 33.67 9.12
CA LYS A 100 -14.42 34.89 8.61
C LYS A 100 -15.34 35.51 9.66
N LYS A 101 -16.21 34.71 10.29
CA LYS A 101 -17.15 35.21 11.29
C LYS A 101 -16.42 35.79 12.50
N SER A 102 -15.37 35.14 12.99
CA SER A 102 -14.55 35.64 14.10
C SER A 102 -13.83 36.94 13.77
N ASN A 103 -13.39 37.11 12.51
CA ASN A 103 -12.66 38.31 12.08
C ASN A 103 -13.59 39.50 11.75
N ILE A 104 -14.90 39.26 11.61
CA ILE A 104 -15.94 40.29 11.43
C ILE A 104 -16.51 40.75 12.79
N LEU A 105 -16.30 39.96 13.85
CA LEU A 105 -16.76 40.25 15.22
C LEU A 105 -15.70 40.93 16.11
N ASN A 106 -14.51 41.22 15.58
CA ASN A 106 -13.42 41.97 16.22
C ASN A 106 -13.18 43.31 15.55
#